data_AF-A0A820QJT4-F1
#
_entry.id   AF-A0A820QJT4-F1
#
_cell.length_a   1.000
_cell.length_b   1.000
_cell.length_c   1.000
_cell.angle_alpha   90.00
_cell.angle_beta   90.00
_cell.angle_gamma   90.00
#
_symmetry.space_group_name_H-M   'P 1'
#
loop_
_entity.id
_entity.type
_entity.pdbx_description
1 polymer ?
#
loop_
_entity_poly.entity_id
_entity_poly.type
_entity_poly.pdbx_seq_one_letter_code
_entity_poly.pdbx_strand_id
1 'polypeptide(L)'
;SWMGVNPTSETEINQQYLSQLSKAVQMMEDKGIYALLDVHQDVFSRYFCGEGVPDWIAKKLDDDVFKSFPMPIAANITREPDTGYPTLEACLARPFFQYYITQAVMDGFHMLYTNKHGVLDSFASFWRTIASTFANRSSVLGYELLN
;
A
#
# COMPACT_ATOMS: atom_id res chain seq x y z
N SER A 1 1.29 -5.03 -3.72
CA SER A 1 1.07 -3.75 -3.03
C SER A 1 1.96 -2.66 -3.63
N TRP A 2 1.56 -1.39 -3.48
CA TRP A 2 2.32 -0.23 -3.96
C TRP A 2 3.67 -0.09 -3.22
N MET A 3 3.70 -0.33 -1.91
CA MET A 3 4.92 -0.34 -1.09
C MET A 3 5.98 -1.33 -1.60
N GLY A 4 5.57 -2.47 -2.16
CA GLY A 4 6.51 -3.45 -2.71
C GLY A 4 7.30 -2.93 -3.91
N VAL A 5 6.65 -2.16 -4.79
CA VAL A 5 7.28 -1.61 -6.01
C VAL A 5 8.03 -0.31 -5.72
N ASN A 6 7.47 0.58 -4.91
CA ASN A 6 8.05 1.90 -4.58
C ASN A 6 8.23 2.06 -3.06
N PRO A 7 9.23 1.37 -2.46
CA PRO A 7 9.34 1.32 -1.00
C PRO A 7 9.74 2.65 -0.37
N THR A 8 10.60 3.44 -1.02
CA THR A 8 11.22 4.64 -0.43
C THR A 8 10.79 5.94 -1.10
N SER A 9 10.53 5.93 -2.40
CA SER A 9 10.11 7.09 -3.17
C SER A 9 9.44 6.70 -4.49
N GLU A 10 8.85 7.68 -5.18
CA GLU A 10 8.25 7.46 -6.51
C GLU A 10 9.25 6.95 -7.55
N THR A 11 10.49 7.42 -7.52
CA THR A 11 11.49 7.12 -8.57
C THR A 11 12.34 5.89 -8.26
N GLU A 12 12.37 5.44 -7.01
CA GLU A 12 13.11 4.24 -6.62
C GLU A 12 12.23 3.00 -6.76
N ILE A 13 12.41 2.29 -7.88
CA ILE A 13 11.69 1.06 -8.18
C ILE A 13 12.46 -0.14 -7.63
N ASN A 14 11.80 -0.95 -6.82
CA ASN A 14 12.37 -2.20 -6.28
C ASN A 14 12.38 -3.30 -7.36
N GLN A 15 13.49 -3.41 -8.08
CA GLN A 15 13.68 -4.41 -9.14
C GLN A 15 13.64 -5.84 -8.61
N GLN A 16 14.07 -6.08 -7.36
CA GLN A 16 14.01 -7.40 -6.76
C GLN A 16 12.56 -7.84 -6.54
N TYR A 17 11.70 -6.93 -6.08
CA TYR A 17 10.26 -7.18 -5.93
C TYR A 17 9.60 -7.49 -7.29
N LEU A 18 9.89 -6.71 -8.34
CA LEU A 18 9.36 -6.96 -9.68
C LEU A 18 9.81 -8.32 -10.25
N SER A 19 11.05 -8.74 -9.96
CA SER A 19 11.56 -10.06 -10.33
C SER A 19 10.81 -11.18 -9.61
N GLN A 20 10.58 -11.04 -8.31
CA GLN A 20 9.79 -12.00 -7.53
C GLN A 20 8.34 -12.10 -8.03
N LEU A 21 7.71 -10.96 -8.34
CA LEU A 21 6.36 -10.92 -8.90
C LEU A 21 6.32 -11.59 -10.29
N SER A 22 7.29 -11.30 -11.15
CA SER A 22 7.41 -11.93 -12.48
C SER A 22 7.63 -13.44 -12.40
N LYS A 23 8.37 -13.91 -11.38
CA LYS A 23 8.54 -15.33 -11.11
C LYS A 23 7.24 -16.00 -10.64
N ALA A 24 6.46 -15.33 -9.79
CA ALA A 24 5.16 -15.85 -9.37
C ALA A 24 4.20 -15.99 -10.57
N VAL A 25 4.15 -14.99 -11.45
CA VAL A 25 3.35 -15.07 -12.69
C VAL A 25 3.86 -16.20 -13.60
N GLN A 26 5.17 -16.40 -13.73
CA GLN A 26 5.72 -17.54 -14.49
C GLN A 26 5.25 -18.88 -13.92
N MET A 27 5.27 -19.05 -12.61
CA MET A 27 4.83 -20.29 -11.97
C MET A 27 3.34 -20.58 -12.25
N MET A 28 2.50 -19.55 -12.36
CA MET A 28 1.10 -19.69 -12.76
C MET A 28 0.97 -20.05 -14.25
N GLU A 29 1.73 -19.37 -15.10
CA GLU A 29 1.78 -19.59 -16.54
C GLU A 29 2.21 -21.02 -16.91
N ASP A 30 3.23 -21.55 -16.24
CA ASP A 30 3.73 -22.93 -16.41
C ASP A 30 2.65 -24.00 -16.11
N LYS A 31 1.56 -23.59 -15.45
CA LYS A 31 0.40 -24.42 -15.11
C LYS A 31 -0.86 -24.05 -15.90
N GLY A 32 -0.77 -23.12 -16.85
CA GLY A 32 -1.92 -22.63 -17.62
C GLY A 32 -2.89 -21.79 -16.79
N ILE A 33 -2.42 -21.19 -15.69
CA ILE A 33 -3.21 -20.29 -14.83
C ILE A 33 -2.89 -18.85 -15.21
N TYR A 34 -3.93 -18.06 -15.48
CA TYR A 34 -3.80 -16.64 -15.76
C TYR A 34 -3.76 -15.84 -14.44
N ALA A 35 -2.95 -14.79 -14.41
CA ALA A 35 -2.80 -13.92 -13.25
C ALA A 35 -3.60 -12.62 -13.41
N LEU A 36 -4.38 -12.27 -12.39
CA LEU A 36 -4.89 -10.91 -12.19
C LEU A 36 -3.93 -10.21 -11.23
N LEU A 37 -3.35 -9.08 -11.63
CA LEU A 37 -2.44 -8.33 -10.76
C LEU A 37 -3.23 -7.33 -9.93
N ASP A 38 -3.27 -7.58 -8.63
CA ASP A 38 -3.95 -6.75 -7.63
C ASP A 38 -2.95 -5.85 -6.88
N VAL A 39 -3.25 -4.55 -6.84
CA VAL A 39 -2.61 -3.67 -5.87
C VAL A 39 -3.36 -3.70 -4.54
N HIS A 40 -3.05 -4.74 -3.79
CA HIS A 40 -3.66 -4.94 -2.48
C HIS A 40 -3.28 -3.82 -1.49
N GLN A 41 -4.27 -3.46 -0.67
CA GLN A 41 -4.12 -2.68 0.55
C GLN A 41 -5.23 -3.04 1.53
N ASP A 42 -4.89 -2.99 2.81
CA ASP A 42 -5.83 -2.94 3.92
C ASP A 42 -5.50 -1.74 4.78
N VAL A 43 -6.48 -0.90 5.13
CA VAL A 43 -6.30 0.23 6.06
C VAL A 43 -5.11 1.14 5.64
N PHE A 44 -4.92 1.30 4.33
CA PHE A 44 -3.94 2.20 3.72
C PHE A 44 -2.46 1.81 3.95
N SER A 45 -1.91 1.88 5.16
CA SER A 45 -0.46 1.79 5.40
C SER A 45 -0.09 1.13 6.73
N ARG A 46 1.14 0.60 6.83
CA ARG A 46 1.70 0.00 8.04
C ARG A 46 1.68 0.94 9.24
N TYR A 47 1.79 2.25 9.01
CA TYR A 47 1.68 3.27 10.07
C TYR A 47 0.32 3.32 10.77
N PHE A 48 -0.72 2.78 10.13
CA PHE A 48 -2.12 2.80 10.58
C PHE A 48 -2.67 1.39 10.82
N CYS A 49 -1.80 0.45 11.19
CA CYS A 49 -2.16 -0.97 11.36
C CYS A 49 -2.64 -1.66 10.08
N GLY A 50 -2.39 -1.06 8.92
CA GLY A 50 -2.69 -1.60 7.61
C GLY A 50 -1.48 -2.09 6.83
N GLU A 51 -1.64 -2.20 5.52
CA GLU A 51 -0.61 -2.51 4.54
C GLU A 51 -1.03 -1.96 3.16
N GLY A 52 -0.13 -2.04 2.17
CA GLY A 52 -0.43 -1.60 0.80
C GLY A 52 0.33 -0.36 0.36
N VAL A 53 0.00 0.80 0.94
CA VAL A 53 0.51 2.13 0.55
C VAL A 53 1.87 2.41 1.21
N PRO A 54 2.88 2.91 0.45
CA PRO A 54 4.21 3.19 0.96
C PRO A 54 4.24 4.24 2.08
N ASP A 55 5.22 4.11 2.96
CA ASP A 55 5.46 5.03 4.07
C ASP A 55 5.62 6.49 3.65
N TRP A 56 6.33 6.73 2.54
CA TRP A 56 6.59 8.08 2.04
C TRP A 56 5.32 8.77 1.52
N ILE A 57 4.27 8.00 1.20
CA ILE A 57 2.93 8.53 0.91
C ILE A 57 2.21 8.81 2.22
N ALA A 58 2.16 7.85 3.16
CA ALA A 58 1.49 8.05 4.45
C ALA A 58 2.03 9.25 5.23
N LYS A 59 3.33 9.52 5.14
CA LYS A 59 4.03 10.67 5.75
C LYS A 59 3.71 12.03 5.11
N LYS A 60 2.93 12.09 4.03
CA LYS A 60 2.44 13.36 3.45
C LYS A 60 1.22 13.91 4.18
N LEU A 61 0.61 13.14 5.08
CA LEU A 61 -0.45 13.65 5.96
C LEU A 61 0.05 14.77 6.86
N ASP A 62 -0.88 15.63 7.29
CA ASP A 62 -0.59 16.64 8.29
C ASP A 62 -0.10 15.96 9.59
N ASP A 63 0.96 16.50 10.19
CA ASP A 63 1.68 15.90 11.31
C ASP A 63 0.77 15.55 12.49
N ASP A 64 -0.17 16.44 12.81
CA ASP A 64 -1.13 16.24 13.91
C ASP A 64 -2.08 15.09 13.60
N VAL A 65 -2.57 14.98 12.36
CA VAL A 65 -3.41 13.87 11.91
C VAL A 65 -2.64 12.56 12.00
N PHE A 66 -1.42 12.52 11.46
CA PHE A 66 -0.57 11.32 11.46
C PHE A 66 -0.30 10.81 12.89
N LYS A 67 0.08 11.71 13.80
CA LYS A 67 0.40 11.37 15.20
C LYS A 67 -0.84 10.99 16.01
N SER A 68 -2.01 11.49 15.62
CA SER A 68 -3.27 11.23 16.32
C SER A 68 -3.89 9.86 16.06
N PHE A 69 -3.37 9.06 15.10
CA PHE A 69 -3.87 7.71 14.88
C PHE A 69 -3.85 6.90 16.21
N PRO A 70 -4.98 6.29 16.64
CA PRO A 70 -6.15 5.92 15.84
C PRO A 70 -7.42 6.76 16.11
N MET A 71 -7.31 8.07 16.36
CA MET A 71 -8.50 8.91 16.55
C MET A 71 -9.53 8.75 15.41
N PRO A 72 -10.84 8.71 15.71
CA PRO A 72 -11.49 8.96 17.01
C PRO A 72 -11.61 7.73 17.92
N ILE A 73 -10.96 6.62 17.59
CA ILE A 73 -10.98 5.43 18.44
C ILE A 73 -10.19 5.74 19.71
N ALA A 74 -10.86 5.67 20.86
CA ALA A 74 -10.21 5.77 22.17
C ALA A 74 -9.37 4.50 22.44
N ALA A 75 -8.16 4.50 21.90
CA ALA A 75 -7.16 3.45 22.04
C ALA A 75 -5.75 4.04 22.00
N ASN A 76 -4.86 3.49 22.82
CA ASN A 76 -3.43 3.80 22.73
C ASN A 76 -2.76 2.75 21.84
N ILE A 77 -2.06 3.20 20.81
CA ILE A 77 -1.30 2.33 19.91
C ILE A 77 0.17 2.36 20.31
N THR A 78 0.63 1.28 20.91
CA THR A 78 2.06 1.08 21.17
C THR A 78 2.80 0.98 19.84
N ARG A 79 3.95 1.66 19.75
CA ARG A 79 4.78 1.70 18.53
C ARG A 79 6.17 1.14 18.80
N GLU A 80 6.74 0.51 17.80
CA GLU A 80 8.11 0.03 17.76
C GLU A 80 9.08 1.23 17.77
N PRO A 81 10.12 1.24 18.63
CA PRO A 81 11.05 2.37 18.72
C PRO A 81 11.82 2.65 17.43
N ASP A 82 12.21 1.61 16.70
CA ASP A 82 13.13 1.72 15.56
C ASP A 82 12.41 2.15 14.27
N THR A 83 11.18 1.67 14.07
CA THR A 83 10.40 1.91 12.82
C THR A 83 9.32 2.97 13.00
N GLY A 84 8.85 3.17 14.23
CA GLY A 84 7.66 3.96 14.55
C GLY A 84 6.35 3.29 14.14
N TYR A 85 6.37 2.02 13.67
CA TYR A 85 5.16 1.30 13.33
C TYR A 85 4.40 0.88 14.58
N PRO A 86 3.06 0.86 14.55
CA PRO A 86 2.26 0.16 15.55
C PRO A 86 2.74 -1.29 15.73
N THR A 87 2.91 -1.74 16.98
CA THR A 87 3.25 -3.14 17.24
C THR A 87 2.12 -4.05 16.76
N LEU A 88 2.45 -5.28 16.38
CA LEU A 88 1.44 -6.25 15.93
C LEU A 88 0.38 -6.51 17.00
N GLU A 89 0.79 -6.60 18.27
CA GLU A 89 -0.11 -6.75 19.41
C GLU A 89 -1.11 -5.59 19.53
N ALA A 90 -0.64 -4.33 19.38
CA ALA A 90 -1.51 -3.17 19.42
C ALA A 90 -2.52 -3.17 18.25
N CYS A 91 -2.08 -3.56 17.05
CA CYS A 91 -2.96 -3.64 15.89
C CYS A 91 -4.03 -4.73 16.03
N LEU A 92 -3.64 -5.92 16.52
CA LEU A 92 -4.53 -7.07 16.67
C LEU A 92 -5.47 -6.98 17.89
N ALA A 93 -5.31 -5.97 18.74
CA ALA A 93 -6.21 -5.72 19.87
C ALA A 93 -7.66 -5.44 19.43
N ARG A 94 -7.90 -5.14 18.15
CA ARG A 94 -9.22 -4.88 17.57
C ARG A 94 -9.28 -5.41 16.12
N PRO A 95 -10.48 -5.67 15.57
CA PRO A 95 -10.62 -6.03 14.17
C PRO A 95 -10.07 -4.94 13.24
N PHE A 96 -9.19 -5.31 12.31
CA PHE A 96 -8.46 -4.35 11.47
C PHE A 96 -9.37 -3.37 10.73
N PHE A 97 -10.53 -3.84 10.26
CA PHE A 97 -11.47 -3.02 9.51
C PHE A 97 -12.00 -1.82 10.29
N GLN A 98 -11.94 -1.83 11.63
CA GLN A 98 -12.33 -0.68 12.44
C GLN A 98 -11.38 0.51 12.24
N TYR A 99 -10.13 0.28 11.83
CA TYR A 99 -9.18 1.37 11.60
C TYR A 99 -9.50 2.19 10.33
N TYR A 100 -10.34 1.70 9.42
CA TYR A 100 -10.77 2.49 8.24
C TYR A 100 -11.48 3.79 8.61
N ILE A 101 -12.22 3.81 9.73
CA ILE A 101 -12.96 4.99 10.18
C ILE A 101 -12.11 5.96 11.03
N THR A 102 -10.79 5.74 11.10
CA THR A 102 -9.87 6.68 11.76
C THR A 102 -9.55 7.86 10.85
N GLN A 103 -9.33 9.03 11.45
CA GLN A 103 -9.08 10.26 10.70
C GLN A 103 -7.86 10.11 9.78
N ALA A 104 -6.76 9.53 10.27
CA ALA A 104 -5.55 9.36 9.49
C ALA A 104 -5.75 8.48 8.24
N VAL A 105 -6.55 7.40 8.36
CA VAL A 105 -6.82 6.50 7.22
C VAL A 105 -7.77 7.19 6.22
N MET A 106 -8.82 7.84 6.71
CA MET A 106 -9.75 8.59 5.86
C MET A 106 -9.06 9.73 5.11
N ASP A 107 -8.17 10.49 5.78
CA ASP A 107 -7.39 11.56 5.16
C ASP A 107 -6.36 11.00 4.17
N GLY A 108 -5.81 9.80 4.42
CA GLY A 108 -4.93 9.09 3.49
C GLY A 108 -5.65 8.77 2.18
N PHE A 109 -6.85 8.19 2.25
CA PHE A 109 -7.68 7.96 1.07
C PHE A 109 -8.14 9.26 0.41
N HIS A 110 -8.51 10.28 1.20
CA HIS A 110 -8.85 11.60 0.65
C HIS A 110 -7.69 12.15 -0.18
N MET A 111 -6.46 12.09 0.33
CA MET A 111 -5.26 12.53 -0.38
C MET A 111 -5.07 11.80 -1.71
N LEU A 112 -5.30 10.47 -1.73
CA LEU A 112 -5.27 9.68 -2.96
C LEU A 112 -6.38 10.13 -3.94
N TYR A 113 -7.63 10.17 -3.52
CA TYR A 113 -8.77 10.43 -4.41
C TYR A 113 -8.86 11.88 -4.90
N THR A 114 -8.32 12.85 -4.15
CA THR A 114 -8.29 14.26 -4.58
C THR A 114 -6.96 14.67 -5.20
N ASN A 115 -6.04 13.72 -5.40
CA ASN A 115 -4.66 13.98 -5.82
C ASN A 115 -3.94 15.05 -4.98
N LYS A 116 -4.26 15.14 -3.68
CA LYS A 116 -3.57 16.09 -2.78
C LYS A 116 -2.09 15.67 -2.71
N HIS A 117 -1.18 16.65 -2.79
CA HIS A 117 0.27 16.41 -2.81
C HIS A 117 0.79 15.51 -3.95
N GLY A 118 0.01 15.36 -5.05
CA GLY A 118 0.40 14.55 -6.21
C GLY A 118 0.29 13.04 -6.00
N VAL A 119 -0.45 12.59 -4.98
CA VAL A 119 -0.49 11.16 -4.61
C VAL A 119 -1.15 10.27 -5.67
N LEU A 120 -2.18 10.76 -6.36
CA LEU A 120 -2.77 10.00 -7.47
C LEU A 120 -1.80 9.90 -8.65
N ASP A 121 -1.02 10.95 -8.90
CA ASP A 121 0.00 10.95 -9.95
C ASP A 121 1.09 9.91 -9.64
N SER A 122 1.56 9.87 -8.39
CA SER A 122 2.50 8.85 -7.94
C SER A 122 1.92 7.43 -8.02
N PHE A 123 0.63 7.26 -7.72
CA PHE A 123 -0.05 5.96 -7.86
C PHE A 123 -0.20 5.53 -9.33
N ALA A 124 -0.50 6.47 -10.23
CA ALA A 124 -0.50 6.23 -11.67
C ALA A 124 0.91 5.89 -12.19
N SER A 125 1.96 6.50 -11.62
CA SER A 125 3.36 6.19 -11.92
C SER A 125 3.71 4.75 -11.54
N PHE A 126 3.30 4.31 -10.34
CA PHE A 126 3.38 2.91 -9.92
C PHE A 126 2.70 1.96 -10.92
N TRP A 127 1.47 2.26 -11.33
CA TRP A 127 0.75 1.43 -12.29
C TRP A 127 1.40 1.41 -13.68
N ARG A 128 1.99 2.53 -14.11
CA ARG A 128 2.80 2.57 -15.34
C ARG A 128 3.98 1.61 -15.28
N THR A 129 4.66 1.53 -14.14
CA THR A 129 5.75 0.56 -13.93
C THR A 129 5.24 -0.86 -14.07
N ILE A 130 4.19 -1.24 -13.34
CA ILE A 130 3.62 -2.60 -13.41
C ILE A 130 3.15 -2.94 -14.83
N ALA A 131 2.35 -2.07 -15.46
CA ALA A 131 1.86 -2.31 -16.81
C ALA A 131 3.01 -2.47 -17.82
N SER A 132 4.08 -1.69 -17.68
CA SER A 132 5.26 -1.79 -18.56
C SER A 132 6.03 -3.09 -18.33
N THR A 133 6.17 -3.54 -17.08
CA THR A 133 6.83 -4.81 -16.75
C THR A 133 6.13 -6.01 -17.36
N PHE A 134 4.80 -5.99 -17.44
CA PHE A 134 3.98 -7.13 -17.89
C PHE A 134 3.37 -6.96 -19.28
N ALA A 135 3.68 -5.88 -20.02
CA ALA A 135 3.02 -5.51 -21.28
C ALA A 135 2.97 -6.62 -22.34
N ASN A 136 4.03 -7.44 -22.42
CA ASN A 136 4.16 -8.50 -23.43
C ASN A 136 3.80 -9.89 -22.89
N ARG A 137 3.14 -9.98 -21.72
CA ARG A 137 2.90 -11.23 -21.03
C ARG A 137 1.42 -11.61 -21.08
N SER A 138 1.05 -12.46 -22.04
CA SER A 138 -0.35 -12.88 -22.26
C SER A 138 -0.97 -13.66 -21.11
N SER A 139 -0.17 -14.23 -20.21
CA SER A 139 -0.63 -14.90 -18.98
C SER A 139 -1.12 -13.91 -17.91
N VAL A 140 -0.88 -12.60 -18.06
CA VAL A 140 -1.51 -11.57 -17.24
C VAL A 140 -2.86 -11.22 -17.85
N LEU A 141 -3.94 -11.57 -17.15
CA LEU A 141 -5.32 -11.33 -17.56
C LEU A 141 -5.70 -9.85 -17.48
N GLY A 142 -5.16 -9.14 -16.50
CA GLY A 142 -5.49 -7.74 -16.26
C GLY A 142 -4.89 -7.19 -14.96
N TYR A 143 -5.36 -5.99 -14.62
CA TYR A 143 -4.92 -5.20 -13.49
C TYR A 143 -6.13 -4.79 -12.66
N GLU A 144 -6.18 -5.24 -11.42
CA GLU A 144 -7.15 -4.79 -10.43
C GLU A 144 -6.60 -3.52 -9.76
N LEU A 145 -7.17 -2.38 -10.14
CA LEU A 145 -6.54 -1.05 -9.96
C LEU A 145 -6.39 -0.62 -8.50
N LEU A 146 -7.24 -1.14 -7.61
CA LEU A 146 -7.19 -0.94 -6.16
C LEU A 146 -8.19 -1.92 -5.53
N ASN A 147 -7.74 -2.72 -4.55
CA ASN A 147 -8.60 -3.52 -3.66
C ASN A 147 -9.45 -2.64 -2.74
#